data_AF-A0A6J7I120-F1
#
_entry.id   AF-A0A6J7I120-F1
#
_cell.length_a   1.000
_cell.length_b   1.000
_cell.length_c   1.000
_cell.angle_alpha   90.00
_cell.angle_beta   90.00
_cell.angle_gamma   90.00
#
_symmetry.space_group_name_H-M   'P 1'
#
loop_
_entity.id
_entity.type
_entity.pdbx_description
1 polymer ?
#
loop_
_entity_poly.entity_id
_entity_poly.type
_entity_poly.pdbx_seq_one_letter_code
_entity_poly.pdbx_strand_id
1 'polypeptide(L)'
;MTLSTQPTASSPRRRPTAGAAGARATAVTVAVAAAVAVGGALPAQAARHAPCPTGGTTLVRGVYGGENLRLYRTGATLAVCVRTPGERRVRRTLGPWTRTTRVAVGGGSVAWTTARDGAAGRVDAVATIDVRTGRRWLRSLHAVPATGPSVPATDDRVLRIDTNGLATVWVTAGGAIGTAVVAVDDAPLSDPGLEASTLYGDGAPSRPYRAGRVFALGTAGAEAAPAVARGVRFFEGGDSDSCGGLITRSVEIPAFGTRRETSFVSSSFDVEPSPGC
;
A
#
# COMPACT_ATOMS: atom_id res chain seq x y z
N MET A 1 -42.57 -15.96 38.87
CA MET A 1 -42.68 -14.57 39.36
C MET A 1 -42.46 -13.65 38.17
N THR A 2 -43.50 -12.89 37.85
CA THR A 2 -43.68 -11.99 36.71
C THR A 2 -43.16 -10.58 37.01
N LEU A 3 -42.90 -9.81 35.93
CA LEU A 3 -42.80 -8.34 35.74
C LEU A 3 -41.53 -8.05 34.92
N SER A 4 -41.54 -7.84 33.59
CA SER A 4 -42.34 -6.96 32.73
C SER A 4 -42.21 -5.47 33.09
N THR A 5 -41.37 -4.74 32.35
CA THR A 5 -41.51 -3.30 32.06
C THR A 5 -40.58 -2.90 30.89
N GLN A 6 -41.14 -2.75 29.69
CA GLN A 6 -40.90 -1.60 28.80
C GLN A 6 -42.08 -0.60 29.05
N PRO A 7 -42.13 0.68 28.57
CA PRO A 7 -41.45 1.24 27.38
C PRO A 7 -41.10 2.76 27.41
N THR A 8 -40.71 3.26 26.22
CA THR A 8 -41.08 4.55 25.57
C THR A 8 -40.27 5.87 25.70
N ALA A 9 -40.20 6.49 24.50
CA ALA A 9 -40.18 7.91 24.12
C ALA A 9 -38.80 8.44 23.66
N SER A 10 -38.51 8.55 22.35
CA SER A 10 -39.10 9.42 21.32
C SER A 10 -38.94 10.91 21.64
N SER A 11 -38.05 11.60 20.92
CA SER A 11 -38.33 12.98 20.50
C SER A 11 -37.58 13.36 19.19
N PRO A 12 -38.27 13.97 18.21
CA PRO A 12 -37.74 14.36 16.90
C PRO A 12 -37.46 15.88 16.78
N ARG A 13 -36.99 16.27 15.59
CA ARG A 13 -36.98 17.62 14.95
C ARG A 13 -35.82 18.56 15.29
N ARG A 14 -35.14 19.03 14.23
CA ARG A 14 -35.55 20.25 13.49
C ARG A 14 -34.76 20.40 12.18
N ARG A 15 -35.48 20.55 11.06
CA ARG A 15 -35.02 21.23 9.84
C ARG A 15 -35.17 22.75 10.05
N PRO A 16 -34.27 23.58 9.53
CA PRO A 16 -34.58 24.96 9.19
C PRO A 16 -35.17 25.04 7.77
N THR A 17 -36.32 25.69 7.68
CA THR A 17 -37.01 26.14 6.47
C THR A 17 -36.36 27.38 5.85
N ALA A 18 -36.64 27.55 4.56
CA ALA A 18 -36.22 28.63 3.66
C ALA A 18 -36.56 30.05 4.14
N GLY A 19 -35.76 31.01 3.66
CA GLY A 19 -36.10 32.42 3.59
C GLY A 19 -35.82 32.94 2.17
N ALA A 20 -36.87 33.38 1.49
CA ALA A 20 -36.83 34.09 0.22
C ALA A 20 -37.14 35.58 0.46
N ALA A 21 -36.40 36.48 -0.19
CA ALA A 21 -36.74 37.87 -0.55
C ALA A 21 -35.58 38.34 -1.46
N GLY A 22 -35.76 38.62 -2.75
CA GLY A 22 -36.48 39.77 -3.33
C GLY A 22 -35.50 40.96 -3.41
N ALA A 23 -35.30 41.73 -4.49
CA ALA A 23 -35.87 41.84 -5.82
C ALA A 23 -35.04 42.89 -6.62
N ARG A 24 -35.38 43.05 -7.92
CA ARG A 24 -35.13 44.19 -8.84
C ARG A 24 -33.81 44.11 -9.64
N ALA A 25 -33.79 43.75 -10.93
CA ALA A 25 -34.42 44.31 -12.15
C ALA A 25 -33.74 45.59 -12.68
N THR A 26 -33.02 45.45 -13.81
CA THR A 26 -33.09 46.35 -14.98
C THR A 26 -32.45 45.65 -16.17
N ALA A 27 -33.25 45.42 -17.21
CA ALA A 27 -32.82 45.04 -18.55
C ALA A 27 -32.57 46.30 -19.41
N VAL A 28 -32.21 46.06 -20.69
CA VAL A 28 -32.27 46.98 -21.86
C VAL A 28 -30.93 47.67 -22.17
N THR A 29 -30.26 47.57 -23.33
CA THR A 29 -30.40 46.83 -24.63
C THR A 29 -29.20 47.22 -25.55
N VAL A 30 -28.82 46.34 -26.51
CA VAL A 30 -28.48 46.63 -27.95
C VAL A 30 -27.17 47.44 -28.21
N ALA A 31 -26.28 47.19 -29.19
CA ALA A 31 -26.16 46.27 -30.33
C ALA A 31 -24.71 46.26 -30.86
N VAL A 32 -24.35 45.14 -31.52
CA VAL A 32 -23.60 44.99 -32.79
C VAL A 32 -22.28 45.77 -32.99
N ALA A 33 -21.19 45.02 -33.14
CA ALA A 33 -20.26 45.17 -34.27
C ALA A 33 -19.37 43.92 -34.43
N ALA A 34 -19.35 43.40 -35.65
CA ALA A 34 -18.53 42.29 -36.08
C ALA A 34 -17.04 42.66 -36.10
N ALA A 35 -16.18 41.73 -35.67
CA ALA A 35 -14.82 41.64 -36.15
C ALA A 35 -14.43 40.17 -36.20
N VAL A 36 -14.36 39.65 -37.42
CA VAL A 36 -13.75 38.37 -37.76
C VAL A 36 -12.25 38.51 -37.47
N ALA A 37 -11.85 38.20 -36.24
CA ALA A 37 -10.46 37.95 -35.94
C ALA A 37 -10.26 36.44 -36.03
N VAL A 38 -9.57 36.02 -37.09
CA VAL A 38 -8.94 34.71 -37.23
C VAL A 38 -7.90 34.61 -36.11
N GLY A 39 -8.37 34.35 -34.88
CA GLY A 39 -7.54 34.01 -33.74
C GLY A 39 -7.15 32.58 -33.93
N GLY A 40 -6.02 32.35 -34.62
CA GLY A 40 -5.38 31.05 -34.68
C GLY A 40 -5.28 30.51 -33.26
N ALA A 41 -6.05 29.47 -32.98
CA ALA A 41 -5.87 28.66 -31.79
C ALA A 41 -4.46 28.09 -31.90
N LEU A 42 -3.50 28.76 -31.26
CA LEU A 42 -2.19 28.19 -30.97
C LEU A 42 -2.48 26.79 -30.42
N PRO A 43 -1.87 25.72 -30.98
CA PRO A 43 -2.07 24.39 -30.44
C PRO A 43 -1.74 24.53 -28.96
N ALA A 44 -2.72 24.22 -28.10
CA ALA A 44 -2.54 24.25 -26.67
C ALA A 44 -1.29 23.41 -26.41
N GLN A 45 -0.16 24.08 -26.16
CA GLN A 45 1.09 23.42 -25.87
C GLN A 45 0.76 22.60 -24.64
N ALA A 46 0.68 21.28 -24.83
CA ALA A 46 0.35 20.34 -23.78
C ALA A 46 1.26 20.70 -22.61
N ALA A 47 0.68 21.35 -21.60
CA ALA A 47 1.46 22.03 -20.58
C ALA A 47 2.31 20.96 -19.94
N ARG A 48 3.63 20.98 -20.18
CA ARG A 48 4.54 19.95 -19.69
C ARG A 48 4.35 19.89 -18.18
N HIS A 49 3.68 18.85 -17.70
CA HIS A 49 3.32 18.77 -16.30
C HIS A 49 4.57 18.84 -15.43
N ALA A 50 4.52 19.67 -14.38
CA ALA A 50 5.67 19.99 -13.55
C ALA A 50 6.34 18.70 -12.99
N PRO A 51 7.69 18.68 -12.88
CA PRO A 51 8.41 17.56 -12.29
C PRO A 51 8.03 17.37 -10.81
N CYS A 52 8.39 16.23 -10.22
CA CYS A 52 8.25 16.08 -8.77
C CYS A 52 9.08 17.15 -8.03
N PRO A 53 8.55 17.74 -6.93
CA PRO A 53 9.23 18.82 -6.23
C PRO A 53 10.66 18.46 -5.86
N THR A 54 11.59 19.40 -6.03
CA THR A 54 12.99 19.21 -5.66
C THR A 54 13.29 19.51 -4.20
N GLY A 55 12.42 20.31 -3.55
CA GLY A 55 12.54 20.69 -2.14
C GLY A 55 12.50 19.51 -1.17
N GLY A 56 13.24 19.63 -0.07
CA GLY A 56 13.40 18.58 0.94
C GLY A 56 14.45 17.52 0.59
N THR A 57 14.74 16.63 1.53
CA THR A 57 15.71 15.55 1.35
C THR A 57 15.04 14.38 0.65
N THR A 58 15.55 13.99 -0.51
CA THR A 58 15.12 12.77 -1.20
C THR A 58 15.55 11.54 -0.40
N LEU A 59 14.64 10.59 -0.20
CA LEU A 59 14.92 9.30 0.44
C LEU A 59 15.02 8.18 -0.60
N VAL A 60 14.13 8.19 -1.61
CA VAL A 60 14.11 7.21 -2.71
C VAL A 60 13.76 7.92 -4.01
N ARG A 61 14.40 7.51 -5.12
CA ARG A 61 14.00 7.83 -6.50
C ARG A 61 13.97 6.54 -7.29
N GLY A 62 12.98 6.41 -8.17
CA GLY A 62 12.88 5.26 -9.07
C GLY A 62 11.90 5.50 -10.21
N VAL A 63 11.91 4.59 -11.16
CA VAL A 63 10.92 4.50 -12.23
C VAL A 63 10.17 3.19 -12.07
N TYR A 64 8.84 3.23 -11.99
CA TYR A 64 7.99 2.05 -11.82
C TYR A 64 6.86 2.09 -12.84
N GLY A 65 6.77 1.11 -13.73
CA GLY A 65 5.75 1.10 -14.79
C GLY A 65 5.79 2.36 -15.68
N GLY A 66 6.99 2.93 -15.91
CA GLY A 66 7.16 4.19 -16.65
C GLY A 66 6.92 5.48 -15.83
N GLU A 67 6.58 5.35 -14.55
CA GLU A 67 6.29 6.48 -13.67
C GLU A 67 7.52 6.91 -12.88
N ASN A 68 7.81 8.21 -12.87
CA ASN A 68 8.88 8.77 -12.06
C ASN A 68 8.38 8.97 -10.62
N LEU A 69 8.92 8.21 -9.68
CA LEU A 69 8.58 8.29 -8.27
C LEU A 69 9.71 8.94 -7.47
N ARG A 70 9.33 9.83 -6.56
CA ARG A 70 10.21 10.42 -5.55
C ARG A 70 9.57 10.34 -4.18
N LEU A 71 10.21 9.62 -3.27
CA LEU A 71 9.92 9.65 -1.84
C LEU A 71 10.90 10.61 -1.16
N TYR A 72 10.39 11.53 -0.34
CA TYR A 72 11.21 12.58 0.25
C TYR A 72 10.65 13.01 1.60
N ARG A 73 11.48 13.73 2.37
CA ARG A 73 11.07 14.39 3.60
C ARG A 73 11.19 15.90 3.50
N THR A 74 10.32 16.58 4.21
CA THR A 74 10.42 18.03 4.46
C THR A 74 10.26 18.25 5.95
N GLY A 75 11.36 18.57 6.64
CA GLY A 75 11.40 18.59 8.10
C GLY A 75 11.05 17.23 8.69
N ALA A 76 10.01 17.19 9.52
CA ALA A 76 9.46 15.99 10.16
C ALA A 76 8.30 15.33 9.39
N THR A 77 8.13 15.63 8.10
CA THR A 77 7.04 15.08 7.26
C THR A 77 7.59 14.20 6.15
N LEU A 78 7.03 13.00 6.01
CA LEU A 78 7.26 12.09 4.87
C LEU A 78 6.23 12.37 3.77
N ALA A 79 6.70 12.50 2.53
CA ALA A 79 5.86 12.73 1.37
C ALA A 79 6.36 11.94 0.16
N VAL A 80 5.43 11.58 -0.72
CA VAL A 80 5.71 10.93 -2.00
C VAL A 80 5.16 11.79 -3.14
N CYS A 81 5.87 11.79 -4.25
CA CYS A 81 5.40 12.30 -5.51
C CYS A 81 5.60 11.25 -6.60
N VAL A 82 4.61 11.11 -7.48
CA VAL A 82 4.71 10.30 -8.69
C VAL A 82 4.31 11.14 -9.91
N ARG A 83 4.95 10.86 -11.05
CA ARG A 83 4.71 11.53 -12.32
C ARG A 83 4.77 10.54 -13.47
N THR A 84 3.65 10.42 -14.17
CA THR A 84 3.55 9.81 -15.51
C THR A 84 3.78 10.88 -16.58
N PRO A 85 4.52 10.58 -17.66
CA PRO A 85 4.51 11.42 -18.85
C PRO A 85 3.09 11.63 -19.36
N GLY A 86 2.74 12.87 -19.73
CA GLY A 86 1.39 13.21 -20.21
C GLY A 86 0.31 13.38 -19.13
N GLU A 87 0.60 13.07 -17.86
CA GLU A 87 -0.36 13.21 -16.76
C GLU A 87 0.06 14.24 -15.71
N ARG A 88 -0.93 14.74 -14.96
CA ARG A 88 -0.69 15.59 -13.79
C ARG A 88 0.06 14.79 -12.73
N ARG A 89 1.17 15.35 -12.22
CA ARG A 89 1.87 14.77 -11.06
C ARG A 89 0.93 14.59 -9.86
N VAL A 90 1.08 13.50 -9.13
CA VAL A 90 0.37 13.23 -7.88
C VAL A 90 1.35 13.38 -6.73
N ARG A 91 0.95 14.11 -5.68
CA ARG A 91 1.76 14.31 -4.46
C ARG A 91 0.90 13.96 -3.26
N ARG A 92 1.47 13.22 -2.31
CA ARG A 92 0.79 12.80 -1.08
C ARG A 92 1.70 12.96 0.13
N THR A 93 1.11 13.39 1.24
CA THR A 93 1.73 13.36 2.55
C THR A 93 1.42 12.01 3.19
N LEU A 94 2.46 11.29 3.62
CA LEU A 94 2.32 9.94 4.18
C LEU A 94 2.18 9.94 5.69
N GLY A 95 2.81 10.91 6.36
CA GLY A 95 2.78 11.04 7.82
C GLY A 95 4.07 11.64 8.38
N PRO A 96 4.31 11.48 9.68
CA PRO A 96 5.53 11.96 10.30
C PRO A 96 6.74 11.16 9.81
N TRP A 97 7.88 11.84 9.72
CA TRP A 97 9.18 11.25 9.42
C TRP A 97 10.12 11.42 10.62
N THR A 98 10.85 10.36 10.92
CA THR A 98 11.97 10.37 11.86
C THR A 98 13.17 9.66 11.24
N ARG A 99 14.37 9.78 11.83
CA ARG A 99 15.58 9.10 11.32
C ARG A 99 15.46 7.58 11.30
N THR A 100 14.49 7.04 12.00
CA THR A 100 14.28 5.61 12.19
C THR A 100 13.03 5.09 11.48
N THR A 101 12.31 5.97 10.77
CA THR A 101 11.27 5.58 9.81
C THR A 101 11.90 4.73 8.71
N ARG A 102 11.39 3.51 8.54
CA ARG A 102 11.75 2.63 7.42
C ARG A 102 10.80 2.92 6.26
N VAL A 103 11.31 2.86 5.05
CA VAL A 103 10.55 3.11 3.83
C VAL A 103 10.97 2.14 2.74
N ALA A 104 10.02 1.74 1.91
CA ALA A 104 10.25 0.98 0.69
C ALA A 104 9.27 1.43 -0.41
N VAL A 105 9.68 1.23 -1.66
CA VAL A 105 8.90 1.60 -2.84
C VAL A 105 8.98 0.48 -3.86
N GLY A 106 7.84 0.09 -4.41
CA GLY A 106 7.76 -0.90 -5.50
C GLY A 106 6.35 -1.00 -6.07
N GLY A 107 6.26 -1.31 -7.37
CA GLY A 107 4.99 -1.49 -8.08
C GLY A 107 3.96 -0.37 -7.85
N GLY A 108 4.40 0.89 -7.89
CA GLY A 108 3.52 2.05 -7.68
C GLY A 108 3.07 2.26 -6.22
N SER A 109 3.53 1.44 -5.28
CA SER A 109 3.22 1.54 -3.85
C SER A 109 4.39 2.08 -3.02
N VAL A 110 4.06 2.66 -1.87
CA VAL A 110 5.04 3.03 -0.83
C VAL A 110 4.63 2.38 0.48
N ALA A 111 5.56 1.63 1.06
CA ALA A 111 5.46 1.07 2.40
C ALA A 111 6.34 1.87 3.37
N TRP A 112 5.86 2.13 4.59
CA TRP A 112 6.64 2.82 5.60
C TRP A 112 6.24 2.47 7.03
N THR A 113 7.12 2.78 7.96
CA THR A 113 6.87 2.62 9.39
C THR A 113 6.56 3.95 10.07
N THR A 114 5.69 3.90 11.08
CA THR A 114 5.42 5.04 11.97
C THR A 114 5.79 4.65 13.39
N ALA A 115 6.74 5.38 13.98
CA ALA A 115 7.13 5.19 15.37
C ALA A 115 5.95 5.48 16.31
N ARG A 116 5.83 4.66 17.35
CA ARG A 116 4.89 4.83 18.46
C ARG A 116 5.60 4.52 19.78
N ASP A 117 5.08 5.09 20.85
CA ASP A 117 5.51 4.74 22.20
C ASP A 117 4.70 3.54 22.69
N GLY A 118 5.40 2.51 23.14
CA GLY A 118 4.84 1.30 23.75
C GLY A 118 5.39 1.07 25.16
N ALA A 119 4.84 0.10 25.88
CA ALA A 119 5.20 -0.17 27.28
C ALA A 119 6.68 -0.50 27.48
N ALA A 120 7.30 -1.20 26.52
CA ALA A 120 8.71 -1.58 26.54
C ALA A 120 9.63 -0.61 25.77
N GLY A 121 9.12 0.59 25.45
CA GLY A 121 9.82 1.59 24.66
C GLY A 121 9.24 1.74 23.26
N ARG A 122 10.05 2.21 22.32
CA ARG A 122 9.58 2.51 20.97
C ARG A 122 9.21 1.25 20.19
N VAL A 123 8.07 1.33 19.51
CA VAL A 123 7.52 0.29 18.64
C VAL A 123 7.11 0.91 17.29
N ASP A 124 6.87 0.12 16.27
CA ASP A 124 6.52 0.62 14.94
C ASP A 124 5.15 0.08 14.46
N ALA A 125 4.36 0.95 13.83
CA ALA A 125 3.23 0.57 13.00
C ALA A 125 3.67 0.48 11.53
N VAL A 126 3.02 -0.36 10.73
CA VAL A 126 3.34 -0.57 9.31
C VAL A 126 2.17 -0.12 8.44
N ALA A 127 2.45 0.63 7.38
CA ALA A 127 1.43 1.05 6.41
C ALA A 127 1.95 0.96 4.98
N THR A 128 1.04 0.70 4.04
CA THR A 128 1.33 0.74 2.60
C THR A 128 0.19 1.42 1.85
N ILE A 129 0.55 2.29 0.91
CA ILE A 129 -0.40 2.93 0.01
C ILE A 129 -0.05 2.64 -1.44
N ASP A 130 -1.07 2.60 -2.29
CA ASP A 130 -0.91 2.90 -3.71
C ASP A 130 -0.74 4.41 -3.88
N VAL A 131 0.33 4.85 -4.56
CA VAL A 131 0.67 6.27 -4.63
C VAL A 131 -0.27 7.04 -5.54
N ARG A 132 -0.70 6.45 -6.66
CA ARG A 132 -1.54 7.13 -7.65
C ARG A 132 -2.94 7.38 -7.10
N THR A 133 -3.59 6.33 -6.62
CA THR A 133 -4.95 6.38 -6.04
C THR A 133 -4.95 6.96 -4.63
N GLY A 134 -3.86 6.81 -3.89
CA GLY A 134 -3.78 7.15 -2.45
C GLY A 134 -4.48 6.14 -1.55
N ARG A 135 -4.97 5.02 -2.11
CA ARG A 135 -5.65 3.99 -1.33
C ARG A 135 -4.63 3.32 -0.42
N ARG A 136 -4.84 3.48 0.89
CA ARG A 136 -4.10 2.71 1.90
C ARG A 136 -4.68 1.31 1.94
N TRP A 137 -3.87 0.32 1.57
CA TRP A 137 -4.30 -1.08 1.54
C TRP A 137 -3.72 -1.92 2.68
N LEU A 138 -2.67 -1.41 3.35
CA LEU A 138 -2.15 -1.96 4.59
C LEU A 138 -2.14 -0.89 5.68
N ARG A 139 -2.67 -1.24 6.85
CA ARG A 139 -2.51 -0.51 8.10
C ARG A 139 -2.45 -1.52 9.25
N SER A 140 -1.24 -1.81 9.72
CA SER A 140 -1.02 -2.60 10.93
C SER A 140 -0.61 -1.69 12.08
N LEU A 141 -1.32 -1.79 13.21
CA LEU A 141 -0.97 -1.06 14.43
C LEU A 141 0.22 -1.69 15.15
N HIS A 142 0.40 -3.00 14.96
CA HIS A 142 1.38 -3.87 15.61
C HIS A 142 2.35 -4.40 14.54
N ALA A 143 3.66 -4.35 14.80
CA ALA A 143 4.67 -4.83 13.85
C ALA A 143 4.78 -6.37 13.86
N VAL A 144 4.52 -7.04 14.97
CA VAL A 144 4.57 -8.50 15.04
C VAL A 144 3.20 -9.04 14.60
N PRO A 145 3.11 -9.83 13.52
CA PRO A 145 1.85 -10.41 13.10
C PRO A 145 1.36 -11.44 14.13
N ALA A 146 0.03 -11.61 14.23
CA ALA A 146 -0.55 -12.72 14.99
C ALA A 146 -0.06 -14.05 14.42
N THR A 147 0.26 -15.02 15.26
CA THR A 147 0.77 -16.35 14.85
C THR A 147 -0.21 -17.49 15.10
N GLY A 148 -1.35 -17.20 15.73
CA GLY A 148 -2.42 -18.16 15.95
C GLY A 148 -3.69 -17.49 16.50
N PRO A 149 -4.80 -18.23 16.63
CA PRO A 149 -6.07 -17.67 17.13
C PRO A 149 -5.97 -17.13 18.57
N SER A 150 -5.09 -17.70 19.38
CA SER A 150 -4.84 -17.31 20.78
C SER A 150 -3.55 -16.49 20.96
N VAL A 151 -2.78 -16.25 19.89
CA VAL A 151 -1.53 -15.49 19.94
C VAL A 151 -1.70 -14.21 19.13
N PRO A 152 -2.14 -13.11 19.78
CA PRO A 152 -2.47 -11.88 19.08
C PRO A 152 -1.22 -11.22 18.48
N ALA A 153 -1.46 -10.28 17.57
CA ALA A 153 -0.42 -9.39 17.08
C ALA A 153 0.15 -8.54 18.24
N THR A 154 1.45 -8.28 18.21
CA THR A 154 2.15 -7.57 19.28
C THR A 154 3.12 -6.51 18.75
N ASP A 155 3.64 -5.70 19.65
CA ASP A 155 4.51 -4.59 19.28
C ASP A 155 5.99 -4.98 19.21
N ASP A 156 6.67 -4.43 18.22
CA ASP A 156 8.14 -4.44 18.12
C ASP A 156 8.61 -3.33 17.16
N ARG A 157 9.92 -3.11 17.06
CA ARG A 157 10.56 -2.21 16.10
C ARG A 157 10.79 -2.93 14.79
N VAL A 158 10.68 -2.21 13.67
CA VAL A 158 10.94 -2.75 12.34
C VAL A 158 12.39 -2.46 11.92
N LEU A 159 13.13 -3.52 11.59
CA LEU A 159 14.48 -3.43 11.05
C LEU A 159 14.48 -3.16 9.55
N ARG A 160 13.62 -3.87 8.82
CA ARG A 160 13.51 -3.87 7.35
C ARG A 160 12.06 -3.87 6.95
N ILE A 161 11.73 -3.11 5.91
CA ILE A 161 10.47 -3.19 5.17
C ILE A 161 10.79 -3.19 3.69
N ASP A 162 10.03 -3.93 2.90
CA ASP A 162 10.12 -3.97 1.45
C ASP A 162 8.72 -4.07 0.85
N THR A 163 8.54 -3.61 -0.40
CA THR A 163 7.27 -3.80 -1.13
C THR A 163 7.50 -3.90 -2.64
N ASN A 164 6.75 -4.76 -3.31
CA ASN A 164 6.72 -4.89 -4.78
C ASN A 164 5.42 -4.33 -5.40
N GLY A 165 4.55 -3.69 -4.61
CA GLY A 165 3.25 -3.18 -5.07
C GLY A 165 2.08 -4.13 -4.83
N LEU A 166 2.31 -5.44 -4.86
CA LEU A 166 1.30 -6.47 -4.53
C LEU A 166 1.42 -6.98 -3.11
N ALA A 167 2.62 -6.92 -2.54
CA ALA A 167 2.91 -7.36 -1.19
C ALA A 167 3.86 -6.38 -0.49
N THR A 168 3.81 -6.39 0.84
CA THR A 168 4.73 -5.67 1.73
C THR A 168 5.25 -6.66 2.75
N VAL A 169 6.56 -6.88 2.79
CA VAL A 169 7.23 -7.73 3.78
C VAL A 169 8.00 -6.86 4.76
N TRP A 170 8.07 -7.27 6.02
CA TRP A 170 8.89 -6.60 7.03
C TRP A 170 9.48 -7.60 8.03
N VAL A 171 10.60 -7.21 8.61
CA VAL A 171 11.32 -7.95 9.65
C VAL A 171 11.47 -7.06 10.87
N THR A 172 11.08 -7.60 12.02
CA THR A 172 11.12 -6.90 13.31
C THR A 172 12.44 -7.16 14.06
N ALA A 173 12.72 -6.38 15.11
CA ALA A 173 13.96 -6.48 15.87
C ALA A 173 14.09 -7.77 16.69
N GLY A 174 12.97 -8.32 17.14
CA GLY A 174 12.83 -9.64 17.75
C GLY A 174 12.80 -10.78 16.74
N GLY A 175 12.87 -10.48 15.44
CA GLY A 175 13.00 -11.47 14.37
C GLY A 175 11.69 -12.03 13.84
N ALA A 176 10.53 -11.49 14.23
CA ALA A 176 9.27 -11.83 13.58
C ALA A 176 9.24 -11.32 12.13
N ILE A 177 8.77 -12.16 11.21
CA ILE A 177 8.71 -11.91 9.78
C ILE A 177 7.24 -11.85 9.38
N GLY A 178 6.78 -10.66 9.00
CA GLY A 178 5.41 -10.42 8.53
C GLY A 178 5.39 -10.12 7.04
N THR A 179 4.32 -10.54 6.38
CA THR A 179 3.99 -10.07 5.04
C THR A 179 2.52 -9.71 4.96
N ALA A 180 2.18 -8.74 4.13
CA ALA A 180 0.80 -8.44 3.78
C ALA A 180 0.65 -8.36 2.28
N VAL A 181 -0.45 -8.87 1.75
CA VAL A 181 -0.75 -8.87 0.31
C VAL A 181 -1.99 -8.02 0.01
N VAL A 182 -2.03 -7.39 -1.17
CA VAL A 182 -3.09 -6.46 -1.57
C VAL A 182 -4.44 -7.16 -1.72
N ALA A 183 -4.44 -8.36 -2.28
CA ALA A 183 -5.60 -9.23 -2.43
C ALA A 183 -5.25 -10.59 -1.82
N VAL A 184 -6.08 -11.05 -0.89
CA VAL A 184 -6.13 -12.45 -0.51
C VAL A 184 -7.48 -12.90 -1.01
N ASP A 185 -7.53 -13.75 -2.03
CA ASP A 185 -8.79 -14.33 -2.43
C ASP A 185 -9.20 -15.32 -1.34
N ASP A 186 -10.28 -14.97 -0.63
CA ASP A 186 -11.08 -15.91 0.16
C ASP A 186 -12.12 -16.62 -0.75
N ALA A 187 -12.01 -16.45 -2.07
CA ALA A 187 -12.95 -16.98 -3.04
C ALA A 187 -12.84 -18.51 -3.16
N PRO A 188 -13.97 -19.23 -3.37
CA PRO A 188 -13.92 -20.63 -3.74
C PRO A 188 -13.07 -20.78 -5.02
N LEU A 189 -12.39 -21.93 -5.13
CA LEU A 189 -11.41 -22.39 -6.13
C LEU A 189 -11.77 -22.23 -7.64
N SER A 190 -12.67 -21.34 -8.01
CA SER A 190 -13.19 -21.16 -9.38
C SER A 190 -12.48 -20.06 -10.19
N ASP A 191 -11.55 -19.31 -9.61
CA ASP A 191 -10.69 -18.36 -10.34
C ASP A 191 -9.21 -18.60 -9.93
N PRO A 192 -8.36 -19.22 -10.78
CA PRO A 192 -7.08 -19.81 -10.37
C PRO A 192 -5.89 -18.82 -10.23
N GLY A 193 -6.11 -17.51 -10.37
CA GLY A 193 -5.02 -16.59 -10.73
C GLY A 193 -4.34 -15.76 -9.64
N LEU A 194 -4.57 -16.00 -8.33
CA LEU A 194 -3.92 -15.21 -7.25
C LEU A 194 -3.73 -16.02 -5.94
N GLU A 195 -2.88 -17.05 -5.94
CA GLU A 195 -2.64 -17.89 -4.75
C GLU A 195 -1.71 -17.24 -3.69
N ALA A 196 -2.19 -16.24 -2.95
CA ALA A 196 -1.47 -15.71 -1.80
C ALA A 196 -1.67 -16.61 -0.55
N SER A 197 -1.10 -17.82 -0.51
CA SER A 197 -1.30 -18.70 0.66
C SER A 197 -0.25 -19.77 0.91
N THR A 198 0.76 -19.92 0.06
CA THR A 198 1.67 -21.07 0.15
C THR A 198 3.05 -20.66 0.64
N LEU A 199 3.57 -21.38 1.64
CA LEU A 199 4.93 -21.23 2.15
C LEU A 199 5.69 -22.54 1.95
N TYR A 200 6.77 -22.50 1.20
CA TYR A 200 7.57 -23.67 0.84
C TYR A 200 8.89 -23.74 1.62
N GLY A 201 9.32 -24.97 1.86
CA GLY A 201 10.62 -25.35 2.42
C GLY A 201 10.47 -26.33 3.60
N ASP A 202 11.55 -27.03 3.92
CA ASP A 202 11.52 -28.10 4.91
C ASP A 202 11.03 -27.60 6.27
N GLY A 203 9.96 -28.21 6.79
CA GLY A 203 9.33 -27.84 8.05
C GLY A 203 8.45 -26.58 7.99
N ALA A 204 8.24 -25.98 6.82
CA ALA A 204 7.30 -24.89 6.65
C ALA A 204 5.84 -25.42 6.62
N PRO A 205 4.88 -24.71 7.25
CA PRO A 205 3.48 -25.04 7.07
C PRO A 205 3.06 -24.78 5.62
N SER A 206 2.26 -25.69 5.04
CA SER A 206 1.72 -25.51 3.69
C SER A 206 0.91 -24.21 3.55
N ARG A 207 0.27 -23.76 4.64
CA ARG A 207 -0.42 -22.48 4.73
C ARG A 207 0.01 -21.73 6.00
N PRO A 208 0.67 -20.56 5.91
CA PRO A 208 1.01 -19.77 7.07
C PRO A 208 -0.24 -19.18 7.72
N TYR A 209 -0.19 -19.00 9.04
CA TYR A 209 -1.27 -18.33 9.76
C TYR A 209 -1.42 -16.88 9.28
N ARG A 210 -2.67 -16.42 9.16
CA ARG A 210 -2.98 -15.04 8.77
C ARG A 210 -4.11 -14.44 9.59
N ALA A 211 -4.06 -13.12 9.73
CA ALA A 211 -5.15 -12.29 10.22
C ALA A 211 -5.51 -11.28 9.12
N GLY A 212 -6.65 -11.49 8.45
CA GLY A 212 -7.06 -10.73 7.28
C GLY A 212 -6.04 -10.88 6.14
N ARG A 213 -5.32 -9.81 5.82
CA ARG A 213 -4.33 -9.75 4.74
C ARG A 213 -2.88 -9.96 5.19
N VAL A 214 -2.65 -10.10 6.50
CA VAL A 214 -1.32 -10.18 7.09
C VAL A 214 -1.01 -11.63 7.47
N PHE A 215 0.10 -12.16 6.97
CA PHE A 215 0.59 -13.50 7.23
C PHE A 215 1.82 -13.45 8.14
N ALA A 216 1.90 -14.39 9.07
CA ALA A 216 3.10 -14.66 9.85
C ALA A 216 3.94 -15.73 9.14
N LEU A 217 5.13 -15.36 8.67
CA LEU A 217 6.00 -16.26 7.89
C LEU A 217 7.04 -17.01 8.74
N GLY A 218 7.22 -16.56 9.99
CA GLY A 218 8.12 -17.18 10.96
C GLY A 218 8.66 -16.18 11.96
N THR A 219 9.45 -16.69 12.92
CA THR A 219 10.19 -15.89 13.89
C THR A 219 11.61 -16.43 13.99
N ALA A 220 12.59 -15.61 13.64
CA ALA A 220 14.01 -15.97 13.66
C ALA A 220 14.69 -15.73 15.01
N GLY A 221 14.05 -14.97 15.90
CA GLY A 221 14.66 -14.49 17.14
C GLY A 221 15.54 -13.25 16.92
N ALA A 222 15.82 -12.53 18.01
CA ALA A 222 16.51 -11.25 17.97
C ALA A 222 17.95 -11.36 17.42
N GLU A 223 18.64 -12.47 17.68
CA GLU A 223 20.02 -12.70 17.24
C GLU A 223 20.13 -12.83 15.71
N ALA A 224 19.20 -13.56 15.10
CA ALA A 224 19.18 -13.77 13.64
C ALA A 224 18.46 -12.64 12.88
N ALA A 225 17.67 -11.80 13.58
CA ALA A 225 16.86 -10.75 12.96
C ALA A 225 17.64 -9.83 12.01
N PRO A 226 18.87 -9.35 12.32
CA PRO A 226 19.63 -8.52 11.40
C PRO A 226 20.05 -9.25 10.11
N ALA A 227 20.35 -10.55 10.18
CA ALA A 227 20.71 -11.34 9.01
C ALA A 227 19.49 -11.57 8.11
N VAL A 228 18.37 -11.97 8.71
CA VAL A 228 17.09 -12.14 7.99
C VAL A 228 16.62 -10.84 7.36
N ALA A 229 16.71 -9.72 8.10
CA ALA A 229 16.39 -8.40 7.59
C ALA A 229 17.23 -7.99 6.37
N ARG A 230 18.47 -8.48 6.24
CA ARG A 230 19.32 -8.21 5.06
C ARG A 230 19.04 -9.16 3.89
N GLY A 231 18.64 -10.39 4.17
CA GLY A 231 18.44 -11.41 3.13
C GLY A 231 17.01 -11.51 2.60
N VAL A 232 16.00 -11.04 3.34
CA VAL A 232 14.61 -11.07 2.87
C VAL A 232 14.46 -10.22 1.61
N ARG A 233 13.83 -10.78 0.58
CA ARG A 233 13.66 -10.12 -0.73
C ARG A 233 12.42 -10.63 -1.46
N PHE A 234 11.94 -9.83 -2.40
CA PHE A 234 10.99 -10.30 -3.39
C PHE A 234 11.71 -11.03 -4.52
N PHE A 235 11.09 -12.08 -5.02
CA PHE A 235 11.53 -12.85 -6.17
C PHE A 235 10.34 -13.00 -7.13
N GLU A 236 10.60 -12.93 -8.43
CA GLU A 236 9.65 -13.27 -9.48
C GLU A 236 10.26 -14.42 -10.27
N GLY A 237 9.51 -15.51 -10.41
CA GLY A 237 9.93 -16.69 -11.16
C GLY A 237 8.71 -17.43 -11.69
N GLY A 238 8.88 -18.72 -11.92
CA GLY A 238 7.87 -19.57 -12.55
C GLY A 238 8.24 -19.95 -13.97
N ASP A 239 7.50 -20.92 -14.51
CA ASP A 239 7.73 -21.46 -15.85
C ASP A 239 6.77 -20.75 -16.81
N SER A 240 7.29 -19.77 -17.54
CA SER A 240 6.56 -19.10 -18.61
C SER A 240 7.37 -19.12 -19.90
N ASP A 241 6.73 -19.50 -21.00
CA ASP A 241 7.29 -19.41 -22.34
C ASP A 241 6.34 -18.62 -23.27
N SER A 242 6.61 -18.63 -24.58
CA SER A 242 5.78 -17.94 -25.57
C SER A 242 4.36 -18.50 -25.68
N CYS A 243 4.13 -19.73 -25.21
CA CYS A 243 2.85 -20.44 -25.23
C CYS A 243 2.10 -20.37 -23.89
N GLY A 244 2.57 -19.51 -22.99
CA GLY A 244 1.94 -19.22 -21.71
C GLY A 244 2.74 -19.81 -20.56
N GLY A 245 2.05 -20.08 -19.45
CA GLY A 245 2.65 -20.60 -18.23
C GLY A 245 2.35 -19.69 -17.04
N LEU A 246 3.07 -19.89 -15.94
CA LEU A 246 2.72 -19.29 -14.65
C LEU A 246 3.85 -18.40 -14.15
N ILE A 247 3.56 -17.13 -13.93
CA ILE A 247 4.49 -16.22 -13.21
C ILE A 247 4.10 -16.21 -11.74
N THR A 248 5.05 -16.58 -10.89
CA THR A 248 4.91 -16.58 -9.44
C THR A 248 5.75 -15.46 -8.84
N ARG A 249 5.12 -14.66 -7.97
CA ARG A 249 5.80 -13.64 -7.17
C ARG A 249 5.86 -14.09 -5.73
N SER A 250 7.07 -14.19 -5.22
CA SER A 250 7.36 -14.75 -3.91
C SER A 250 8.13 -13.77 -3.02
N VAL A 251 8.01 -13.98 -1.72
CA VAL A 251 8.93 -13.45 -0.70
C VAL A 251 9.88 -14.57 -0.35
N GLU A 252 11.16 -14.40 -0.62
CA GLU A 252 12.21 -15.30 -0.17
C GLU A 252 12.68 -14.91 1.23
N ILE A 253 12.75 -15.91 2.10
CA ILE A 253 13.20 -15.78 3.48
C ILE A 253 14.49 -16.59 3.61
N PRO A 254 15.63 -15.94 3.90
CA PRO A 254 16.90 -16.63 4.00
C PRO A 254 16.89 -17.67 5.13
N ALA A 255 17.80 -18.63 5.09
CA ALA A 255 17.98 -19.58 6.19
C ALA A 255 18.34 -18.85 7.51
N PHE A 256 17.86 -19.38 8.64
CA PHE A 256 18.19 -18.90 9.98
C PHE A 256 18.03 -20.01 11.02
N GLY A 257 18.94 -20.07 11.99
CA GLY A 257 18.96 -21.15 12.98
C GLY A 257 19.03 -22.51 12.29
N THR A 258 18.09 -23.40 12.60
CA THR A 258 17.95 -24.71 11.95
C THR A 258 17.02 -24.69 10.73
N ARG A 259 16.34 -23.57 10.46
CA ARG A 259 15.39 -23.44 9.36
C ARG A 259 16.15 -23.12 8.07
N ARG A 260 15.88 -23.92 7.03
CA ARG A 260 16.37 -23.69 5.68
C ARG A 260 15.69 -22.47 5.05
N GLU A 261 16.22 -22.04 3.91
CA GLU A 261 15.59 -21.02 3.10
C GLU A 261 14.16 -21.43 2.74
N THR A 262 13.23 -20.47 2.80
CA THR A 262 11.81 -20.71 2.52
C THR A 262 11.26 -19.62 1.61
N SER A 263 10.25 -19.93 0.81
CA SER A 263 9.60 -18.96 -0.08
C SER A 263 8.10 -18.91 0.19
N PHE A 264 7.56 -17.69 0.31
CA PHE A 264 6.12 -17.45 0.43
C PHE A 264 5.58 -16.91 -0.89
N VAL A 265 4.62 -17.60 -1.50
CA VAL A 265 3.96 -17.12 -2.71
C VAL A 265 2.96 -16.05 -2.35
N SER A 266 3.19 -14.85 -2.89
CA SER A 266 2.34 -13.68 -2.68
C SER A 266 1.31 -13.47 -3.78
N SER A 267 1.57 -13.99 -4.98
CA SER A 267 0.64 -14.03 -6.11
C SER A 267 1.20 -14.95 -7.20
N SER A 268 0.34 -15.64 -7.94
CA SER A 268 0.71 -16.38 -9.14
C SER A 268 -0.31 -16.13 -10.22
N PHE A 269 0.08 -15.76 -11.44
CA PHE A 269 -0.86 -15.47 -12.53
C PHE A 269 -0.41 -16.12 -13.83
N ASP A 270 -1.39 -16.53 -14.65
CA ASP A 270 -1.13 -17.12 -15.95
C ASP A 270 -0.67 -16.06 -16.95
N VAL A 271 0.28 -16.43 -17.79
CA VAL A 271 0.71 -15.67 -18.95
C VAL A 271 -0.13 -16.13 -20.13
N GLU A 272 -0.85 -15.20 -20.75
CA GLU A 272 -1.60 -15.50 -21.96
C GLU A 272 -0.64 -15.93 -23.09
N PRO A 273 -0.94 -17.03 -23.81
CA PRO A 273 -0.15 -17.45 -24.95
C PRO A 273 -0.10 -16.34 -26.00
N SER A 274 1.06 -16.17 -26.64
CA SER A 274 1.14 -15.32 -27.82
C SER A 274 0.37 -15.95 -28.98
N PRO A 275 -0.28 -15.16 -29.87
CA PRO A 275 -0.98 -15.71 -31.03
C PRO A 275 -0.05 -16.60 -31.88
N GLY A 276 -0.41 -17.87 -32.08
CA GLY A 276 0.39 -18.85 -32.83
C GLY A 276 1.05 -19.91 -31.96
N CYS A 277 0.91 -19.78 -30.65
CA CYS A 277 0.64 -20.89 -29.74
C CYS A 277 -0.90 -21.07 -29.65
#